data_AF-A0A963ATH1-F1
#
_entry.id   AF-A0A963ATH1-F1
#
_cell.length_a   1.000
_cell.length_b   1.000
_cell.length_c   1.000
_cell.angle_alpha   90.00
_cell.angle_beta   90.00
_cell.angle_gamma   90.00
#
_symmetry.space_group_name_H-M   'P 1'
#
loop_
_entity.id
_entity.type
_entity.pdbx_description
1 polymer ?
#
loop_
_entity_poly.entity_id
_entity_poly.type
_entity_poly.pdbx_seq_one_letter_code
_entity_poly.pdbx_strand_id
1 'polypeptide(L)'
;MTDPKARFRVPKLYKQAMLLAIVAGPIIWLMFTDDGRRRTDVVMLTLFGGEEMNLRLDTLASTATEQAIREFLPALEWDCAQAPGPFGSRACATKIASFNGTPAYSSVIYTDGDYLQAIKVVYRPRYHGWLKGELRRQLGEPAFDPGDVLRWTTPRGLVLLPSVIAPEEPEPSLMWIAAERAAQGGMPILR
;
A
#
# COMPACT_ATOMS: atom_id res chain seq x y z
N MET A 1 26.37 -58.28 1.80
CA MET A 1 24.94 -58.59 1.64
C MET A 1 24.14 -57.41 2.14
N THR A 2 23.75 -56.51 1.24
CA THR A 2 22.90 -55.34 1.53
C THR A 2 21.49 -55.67 1.06
N ASP A 3 20.56 -55.81 2.01
CA ASP A 3 19.16 -56.13 1.75
C ASP A 3 18.47 -54.98 1.00
N PRO A 4 17.98 -55.20 -0.24
CA PRO A 4 17.39 -54.15 -1.04
C PRO A 4 15.90 -54.01 -0.73
N LYS A 5 15.50 -52.80 -0.34
CA LYS A 5 14.11 -52.28 -0.27
C LYS A 5 13.39 -52.53 1.07
N ALA A 6 13.82 -51.79 2.10
CA ALA A 6 12.87 -51.31 3.11
C ALA A 6 11.81 -50.42 2.41
N ARG A 7 10.68 -51.01 1.98
CA ARG A 7 9.54 -50.28 1.43
C ARG A 7 8.87 -49.50 2.58
N PHE A 8 9.19 -48.21 2.68
CA PHE A 8 8.55 -47.29 3.61
C PHE A 8 7.04 -47.22 3.33
N ARG A 9 6.22 -47.98 4.07
CA ARG A 9 4.76 -47.95 3.96
C ARG A 9 4.22 -46.87 4.88
N VAL A 10 3.97 -45.70 4.31
CA VAL A 10 3.32 -44.60 5.02
C VAL A 10 1.93 -45.06 5.51
N PRO A 11 1.64 -45.00 6.83
CA PRO A 11 0.36 -45.39 7.39
C PRO A 11 -0.81 -44.65 6.73
N LYS A 12 -1.96 -45.32 6.54
CA LYS A 12 -3.13 -44.75 5.86
C LYS A 12 -3.61 -43.45 6.52
N LEU A 13 -3.59 -43.41 7.85
CA LEU A 13 -3.92 -42.23 8.65
C LEU A 13 -2.98 -41.06 8.37
N TYR A 14 -1.67 -41.32 8.22
CA TYR A 14 -0.70 -40.27 7.88
C TYR A 14 -0.98 -39.70 6.49
N LYS A 15 -1.27 -40.55 5.49
CA LYS A 15 -1.64 -40.09 4.14
C LYS A 15 -2.90 -39.22 4.16
N GLN A 16 -3.91 -39.63 4.93
CA GLN A 16 -5.15 -38.87 5.09
C GLN A 16 -4.91 -37.53 5.80
N ALA A 17 -4.15 -37.51 6.88
CA ALA A 17 -3.79 -36.29 7.59
C ALA A 17 -2.98 -35.34 6.70
N MET A 18 -2.05 -35.86 5.89
CA MET A 18 -1.26 -35.05 4.97
C MET A 18 -2.13 -34.45 3.85
N LEU A 19 -3.06 -35.22 3.27
CA LEU A 19 -4.02 -34.70 2.30
C LEU A 19 -4.92 -33.63 2.91
N LEU A 20 -5.39 -33.85 4.14
CA LEU A 20 -6.16 -32.87 4.89
C LEU A 20 -5.33 -31.59 5.11
N ALA A 21 -4.07 -31.71 5.53
CA ALA A 21 -3.18 -30.57 5.73
C ALA A 21 -2.90 -29.80 4.43
N ILE A 22 -2.77 -30.49 3.30
CA ILE A 22 -2.58 -29.86 1.98
C ILE A 22 -3.80 -29.05 1.56
N VAL A 23 -5.01 -29.55 1.84
CA VAL A 23 -6.26 -28.87 1.43
C VAL A 23 -6.67 -27.80 2.44
N ALA A 24 -6.70 -28.14 3.73
CA ALA A 24 -7.15 -27.25 4.80
C ALA A 24 -6.07 -26.23 5.19
N GLY A 25 -4.79 -26.57 5.07
CA GLY A 25 -3.67 -25.71 5.46
C GLY A 25 -3.72 -24.32 4.81
N PRO A 26 -3.85 -24.20 3.47
CA PRO A 26 -3.97 -22.91 2.80
C PRO A 26 -5.19 -22.10 3.26
N ILE A 27 -6.33 -22.74 3.49
CA ILE A 27 -7.57 -22.09 3.94
C ILE A 27 -7.39 -21.56 5.37
N ILE A 28 -6.87 -22.39 6.27
CA ILE A 28 -6.56 -22.02 7.65
C ILE A 28 -5.55 -20.86 7.64
N TRP A 29 -4.52 -20.92 6.80
CA TRP A 29 -3.56 -19.83 6.68
C TRP A 29 -4.21 -18.52 6.20
N LEU A 30 -5.07 -18.57 5.18
CA LEU A 30 -5.80 -17.39 4.67
C LEU A 30 -6.71 -16.77 5.74
N MET A 31 -7.37 -17.59 6.57
CA MET A 31 -8.34 -17.10 7.55
C MET A 31 -7.69 -16.62 8.86
N PHE A 32 -6.60 -17.26 9.29
CA PHE A 32 -6.05 -17.06 10.65
C PHE A 32 -4.71 -16.32 10.69
N THR A 33 -4.11 -15.97 9.55
CA THR A 33 -2.89 -15.14 9.51
C THR A 33 -3.19 -13.71 9.05
N ASP A 34 -2.40 -12.74 9.51
CA ASP A 34 -2.56 -11.34 9.09
C ASP A 34 -2.33 -11.16 7.59
N ASP A 35 -1.31 -11.82 7.01
CA ASP A 35 -1.08 -11.78 5.56
C ASP A 35 -2.22 -12.46 4.79
N GLY A 36 -2.72 -13.58 5.29
CA GLY A 36 -3.86 -14.28 4.71
C GLY A 36 -5.12 -13.42 4.67
N ARG A 37 -5.46 -12.77 5.79
CA ARG A 37 -6.61 -11.85 5.88
C ARG A 37 -6.43 -10.63 4.98
N ARG A 38 -5.22 -10.08 4.89
CA ARG A 38 -4.90 -8.97 3.97
C ARG A 38 -5.14 -9.36 2.52
N ARG A 39 -4.61 -10.51 2.08
CA ARG A 39 -4.79 -11.00 0.69
C ARG A 39 -6.25 -11.26 0.37
N THR A 40 -6.97 -11.88 1.31
CA THR A 40 -8.40 -12.14 1.17
C THR A 40 -9.19 -10.83 1.02
N ASP A 41 -8.89 -9.82 1.86
CA ASP A 41 -9.52 -8.51 1.76
C ASP A 41 -9.24 -7.82 0.42
N VAL A 42 -7.99 -7.81 -0.06
CA VAL A 42 -7.65 -7.22 -1.36
C VAL A 42 -8.46 -7.90 -2.46
N VAL A 43 -8.44 -9.23 -2.51
CA VAL A 43 -9.21 -10.00 -3.49
C VAL A 43 -10.70 -9.68 -3.41
N MET A 44 -11.27 -9.61 -2.22
CA MET A 44 -12.69 -9.25 -2.05
C MET A 44 -12.97 -7.84 -2.56
N LEU A 45 -12.15 -6.85 -2.21
CA LEU A 45 -12.32 -5.47 -2.65
C LEU A 45 -12.20 -5.34 -4.17
N THR A 46 -11.31 -6.09 -4.79
CA THR A 46 -11.16 -6.13 -6.25
C THR A 46 -12.33 -6.82 -6.93
N LEU A 47 -12.85 -7.92 -6.36
CA LEU A 47 -14.07 -8.58 -6.86
C LEU A 47 -15.31 -7.68 -6.75
N PHE A 48 -15.35 -6.76 -5.79
CA PHE A 48 -16.40 -5.73 -5.68
C PHE A 48 -16.15 -4.50 -6.55
N GLY A 49 -15.22 -4.57 -7.51
CA GLY A 49 -15.00 -3.54 -8.53
C GLY A 49 -14.01 -2.44 -8.15
N GLY A 50 -13.21 -2.64 -7.10
CA GLY A 50 -12.12 -1.73 -6.78
C GLY A 50 -10.83 -2.10 -7.53
N GLU A 51 -10.12 -1.12 -8.06
CA GLU A 51 -8.88 -1.35 -8.80
C GLU A 51 -7.64 -1.19 -7.89
N GLU A 52 -6.57 -1.92 -8.20
CA GLU A 52 -5.32 -1.84 -7.44
C GLU A 52 -4.42 -0.71 -7.97
N MET A 53 -3.84 0.05 -7.04
CA MET A 53 -2.83 1.07 -7.36
C MET A 53 -1.46 0.60 -6.88
N ASN A 54 -0.62 0.19 -7.83
CA ASN A 54 0.73 -0.29 -7.54
C ASN A 54 1.76 0.75 -8.00
N LEU A 55 2.40 1.44 -7.06
CA LEU A 55 3.39 2.49 -7.32
C LEU A 55 4.64 2.33 -6.47
N ARG A 56 5.80 2.52 -7.09
CA ARG A 56 7.09 2.52 -6.43
C ARG A 56 7.47 3.92 -5.94
N LEU A 57 7.28 4.17 -4.64
CA LEU A 57 7.50 5.48 -4.01
C LEU A 57 8.94 6.01 -4.13
N ASP A 58 9.92 5.11 -4.27
CA ASP A 58 11.34 5.42 -4.48
C ASP A 58 11.65 5.93 -5.90
N THR A 59 10.78 5.59 -6.87
CA THR A 59 10.94 5.97 -8.28
C THR A 59 10.08 7.17 -8.70
N LEU A 60 9.10 7.56 -7.89
CA LEU A 60 8.26 8.74 -8.16
C LEU A 60 9.11 9.99 -8.31
N ALA A 61 8.74 10.86 -9.24
CA ALA A 61 9.48 12.08 -9.57
C ALA A 61 8.50 13.21 -9.87
N SER A 62 8.92 14.45 -9.58
CA SER A 62 8.15 15.66 -9.96
C SER A 62 7.97 15.80 -11.47
N THR A 63 8.86 15.20 -12.26
CA THR A 63 8.78 15.22 -13.73
C THR A 63 7.68 14.32 -14.29
N ALA A 64 7.05 13.47 -13.47
CA ALA A 64 5.93 12.64 -13.92
C ALA A 64 4.72 13.53 -14.20
N THR A 65 4.09 13.36 -15.36
CA THR A 65 2.90 14.14 -15.73
C THR A 65 1.61 13.44 -15.31
N GLU A 66 0.52 14.20 -15.17
CA GLU A 66 -0.83 13.64 -14.95
C GLU A 66 -1.13 12.55 -15.98
N GLN A 67 -0.88 12.84 -17.25
CA GLN A 67 -1.12 11.92 -18.36
C GLN A 67 -0.29 10.64 -18.23
N ALA A 68 1.01 10.75 -17.94
CA ALA A 68 1.88 9.58 -17.79
C ALA A 68 1.42 8.67 -16.65
N ILE A 69 0.91 9.23 -15.55
CA ILE A 69 0.40 8.43 -14.43
C ILE A 69 -0.91 7.72 -14.81
N ARG A 70 -1.80 8.40 -15.54
CA ARG A 70 -3.06 7.82 -16.02
C ARG A 70 -2.82 6.71 -17.06
N GLU A 71 -1.81 6.87 -17.91
CA GLU A 71 -1.37 5.83 -18.84
C GLU A 71 -0.75 4.63 -18.12
N PHE A 72 -0.02 4.87 -17.01
CA PHE A 72 0.54 3.82 -16.18
C PHE A 72 -0.52 3.08 -15.35
N LEU A 73 -1.61 3.74 -14.99
CA LEU A 73 -2.73 3.19 -14.22
C LEU A 73 -4.06 3.30 -14.99
N PRO A 74 -4.18 2.63 -16.16
CA PRO A 74 -5.30 2.83 -17.08
C PRO A 74 -6.63 2.25 -16.57
N ALA A 75 -6.57 1.32 -15.61
CA ALA A 75 -7.75 0.74 -14.99
C ALA A 75 -8.43 1.70 -14.00
N LEU A 76 -7.70 2.70 -13.48
CA LEU A 76 -8.24 3.65 -12.51
C LEU A 76 -9.08 4.72 -13.20
N GLU A 77 -10.30 4.91 -12.71
CA GLU A 77 -11.15 6.03 -13.08
C GLU A 77 -10.77 7.27 -12.25
N TRP A 78 -10.36 8.34 -12.94
CA TRP A 78 -9.87 9.57 -12.32
C TRP A 78 -10.92 10.68 -12.42
N ASP A 79 -11.30 11.25 -11.27
CA ASP A 79 -12.09 12.47 -11.18
C ASP A 79 -11.18 13.65 -10.86
N CYS A 80 -11.02 14.55 -11.83
CA CYS A 80 -10.03 15.62 -11.76
C CYS A 80 -10.67 17.00 -11.77
N ALA A 81 -10.37 17.79 -10.73
CA ALA A 81 -10.87 19.14 -10.57
C ALA A 81 -9.74 20.14 -10.31
N GLN A 82 -9.98 21.40 -10.61
CA GLN A 82 -9.14 22.48 -10.12
C GLN A 82 -9.30 22.54 -8.60
N ALA A 83 -8.17 22.47 -7.89
CA ALA A 83 -8.12 22.42 -6.43
C ALA A 83 -6.88 23.16 -5.93
N PRO A 84 -6.86 24.51 -6.00
CA PRO A 84 -5.73 25.29 -5.53
C PRO A 84 -5.47 25.00 -4.06
N GLY A 85 -4.26 24.56 -3.74
CA GLY A 85 -3.89 24.17 -2.40
C GLY A 85 -2.37 24.05 -2.22
N PRO A 86 -1.93 23.64 -1.02
CA PRO A 86 -0.50 23.57 -0.71
C PRO A 86 0.28 22.58 -1.60
N PHE A 87 -0.41 21.64 -2.24
CA PHE A 87 0.19 20.60 -3.06
C PHE A 87 0.01 20.79 -4.56
N GLY A 88 -0.59 21.89 -5.02
CA GLY A 88 -0.75 22.15 -6.45
C GLY A 88 -2.00 22.96 -6.79
N SER A 89 -2.24 23.12 -8.09
CA SER A 89 -3.40 23.81 -8.63
C SER A 89 -4.54 22.86 -8.98
N ARG A 90 -4.24 21.56 -9.14
CA ARG A 90 -5.19 20.54 -9.60
C ARG A 90 -5.06 19.26 -8.79
N ALA A 91 -6.18 18.57 -8.59
CA ALA A 91 -6.25 17.29 -7.89
C ALA A 91 -7.06 16.29 -8.70
N CYS A 92 -6.53 15.08 -8.84
CA CYS A 92 -7.19 13.92 -9.46
C CYS A 92 -7.40 12.84 -8.40
N ALA A 93 -8.66 12.60 -8.03
CA ALA A 93 -9.04 11.59 -7.07
C ALA A 93 -9.49 10.30 -7.77
N THR A 94 -9.26 9.16 -7.13
CA THR A 94 -9.74 7.87 -7.59
C THR A 94 -10.01 6.94 -6.41
N LYS A 95 -10.95 6.00 -6.58
CA LYS A 95 -11.18 4.93 -5.62
C LYS A 95 -10.28 3.75 -5.93
N ILE A 96 -9.70 3.15 -4.90
CA ILE A 96 -8.79 2.00 -5.05
C ILE A 96 -9.18 0.90 -4.07
N ALA A 97 -9.03 -0.36 -4.48
CA ALA A 97 -9.13 -1.51 -3.59
C ALA A 97 -7.90 -1.60 -2.70
N SER A 98 -6.71 -1.34 -3.25
CA SER A 98 -5.45 -1.44 -2.53
C SER A 98 -4.38 -0.51 -3.09
N PHE A 99 -3.41 -0.17 -2.23
CA PHE A 99 -2.17 0.49 -2.59
C PHE A 99 -0.98 -0.43 -2.25
N ASN A 100 -0.23 -0.88 -3.26
CA ASN A 100 0.87 -1.84 -3.08
C ASN A 100 0.48 -3.06 -2.23
N GLY A 101 -0.72 -3.60 -2.47
CA GLY A 101 -1.30 -4.71 -1.71
C GLY A 101 -1.79 -4.36 -0.31
N THR A 102 -1.72 -3.11 0.13
CA THR A 102 -2.35 -2.65 1.39
C THR A 102 -3.76 -2.18 1.09
N PRO A 103 -4.82 -2.77 1.68
CA PRO A 103 -6.18 -2.30 1.44
C PRO A 103 -6.38 -0.82 1.74
N ALA A 104 -7.01 -0.15 0.79
CA ALA A 104 -7.19 1.29 0.79
C ALA A 104 -8.61 1.69 0.39
N TYR A 105 -8.92 2.97 0.53
CA TYR A 105 -10.20 3.56 0.13
C TYR A 105 -10.05 4.39 -1.16
N SER A 106 -9.04 5.25 -1.20
CA SER A 106 -8.86 6.20 -2.29
C SER A 106 -7.40 6.67 -2.40
N SER A 107 -7.10 7.25 -3.56
CA SER A 107 -5.88 8.00 -3.79
C SER A 107 -6.20 9.34 -4.43
N VAL A 108 -5.43 10.37 -4.09
CA VAL A 108 -5.46 11.68 -4.72
C VAL A 108 -4.06 12.02 -5.22
N ILE A 109 -3.97 12.39 -6.49
CA ILE A 109 -2.76 12.93 -7.09
C ILE A 109 -2.92 14.43 -7.19
N TYR A 110 -1.91 15.17 -6.74
CA TYR A 110 -1.85 16.63 -6.84
C TYR A 110 -0.82 17.04 -7.88
N THR A 111 -1.21 17.96 -8.77
CA THR A 111 -0.35 18.49 -9.82
C THR A 111 -0.32 20.02 -9.78
N ASP A 112 0.80 20.57 -10.22
CA ASP A 112 0.97 22.00 -10.50
C ASP A 112 1.39 22.15 -11.96
N GLY A 113 0.53 22.77 -12.75
CA GLY A 113 0.51 22.53 -14.20
C GLY A 113 0.25 21.04 -14.48
N ASP A 114 1.10 20.43 -15.30
CA ASP A 114 0.98 19.01 -15.64
C ASP A 114 1.79 18.09 -14.71
N TYR A 115 2.60 18.65 -13.82
CA TYR A 115 3.64 17.92 -13.10
C TYR A 115 3.22 17.48 -11.71
N LEU A 116 3.53 16.23 -11.38
CA LEU A 116 3.23 15.60 -10.10
C LEU A 116 3.92 16.32 -8.94
N GLN A 117 3.16 16.68 -7.92
CA GLN A 117 3.66 17.34 -6.72
C GLN A 117 3.49 16.51 -5.46
N ALA A 118 2.38 15.78 -5.35
CA ALA A 118 2.12 14.92 -4.21
C ALA A 118 1.14 13.79 -4.56
N ILE A 119 1.16 12.73 -3.76
CA ILE A 119 0.18 11.66 -3.76
C ILE A 119 -0.28 11.45 -2.33
N LYS A 120 -1.60 11.46 -2.10
CA LYS A 120 -2.23 11.07 -0.83
C LYS A 120 -2.96 9.75 -1.04
N VAL A 121 -2.69 8.75 -0.21
CA VAL A 121 -3.40 7.47 -0.19
C VAL A 121 -4.11 7.33 1.14
N VAL A 122 -5.43 7.19 1.11
CA VAL A 122 -6.23 6.92 2.30
C VAL A 122 -6.34 5.42 2.48
N TYR A 123 -5.68 4.86 3.49
CA TYR A 123 -5.64 3.41 3.73
C TYR A 123 -6.61 3.01 4.84
N ARG A 124 -6.92 1.72 4.94
CA ARG A 124 -7.81 1.24 6.00
C ARG A 124 -7.05 1.14 7.34
N PRO A 125 -7.55 1.73 8.45
CA PRO A 125 -6.85 1.81 9.73
C PRO A 125 -6.24 0.49 10.23
N ARG A 126 -6.94 -0.64 10.06
CA ARG A 126 -6.48 -1.96 10.52
C ARG A 126 -5.13 -2.38 9.94
N TYR A 127 -4.72 -1.81 8.81
CA TYR A 127 -3.47 -2.14 8.12
C TYR A 127 -2.33 -1.16 8.39
N HIS A 128 -2.51 -0.20 9.31
CA HIS A 128 -1.48 0.78 9.65
C HIS A 128 -0.12 0.14 9.99
N GLY A 129 -0.13 -0.85 10.89
CA GLY A 129 1.10 -1.55 11.29
C GLY A 129 1.76 -2.31 10.13
N TRP A 130 0.95 -2.90 9.24
CA TRP A 130 1.44 -3.58 8.05
C TRP A 130 2.10 -2.60 7.07
N LEU A 131 1.42 -1.50 6.76
CA LEU A 131 1.92 -0.45 5.86
C LEU A 131 3.23 0.15 6.38
N LYS A 132 3.29 0.47 7.68
CA LYS A 132 4.50 0.93 8.36
C LYS A 132 5.66 -0.08 8.22
N GLY A 133 5.37 -1.37 8.38
CA GLY A 133 6.36 -2.44 8.19
C GLY A 133 6.83 -2.56 6.74
N GLU A 134 5.92 -2.41 5.77
CA GLU A 134 6.26 -2.45 4.34
C GLU A 134 7.12 -1.26 3.92
N LEU A 135 6.76 -0.04 4.35
CA LEU A 135 7.57 1.15 4.11
C LEU A 135 8.97 1.01 4.72
N ARG A 136 9.10 0.41 5.91
CA ARG A 136 10.42 0.11 6.49
C ARG A 136 11.24 -0.85 5.64
N ARG A 137 10.62 -1.89 5.09
CA ARG A 137 11.30 -2.83 4.18
C ARG A 137 11.73 -2.17 2.88
N GLN A 138 10.90 -1.30 2.32
CA GLN A 138 11.15 -0.67 1.02
C GLN A 138 12.11 0.52 1.10
N LEU A 139 11.99 1.33 2.15
CA LEU A 139 12.64 2.65 2.26
C LEU A 139 13.64 2.75 3.42
N GLY A 140 13.80 1.70 4.24
CA GLY A 140 14.63 1.71 5.44
C GLY A 140 13.93 2.29 6.66
N GLU A 141 14.68 2.59 7.73
CA GLU A 141 14.08 3.17 8.94
C GLU A 141 13.69 4.64 8.74
N PRO A 142 12.48 5.06 9.20
CA PRO A 142 12.07 6.45 9.13
C PRO A 142 12.84 7.32 10.12
N ALA A 143 12.98 8.60 9.78
CA ALA A 143 13.20 9.63 10.77
C ALA A 143 11.89 9.90 11.54
N PHE A 144 12.01 10.19 12.83
CA PHE A 144 10.90 10.61 13.67
C PHE A 144 10.85 12.13 13.74
N ASP A 145 9.70 12.72 13.43
CA ASP A 145 9.45 14.16 13.54
C ASP A 145 8.67 14.45 14.84
N PRO A 146 8.86 15.59 15.55
CA PRO A 146 8.15 15.91 16.79
C PRO A 146 6.63 16.09 16.67
N GLY A 147 6.04 15.87 15.49
CA GLY A 147 4.60 15.91 15.23
C GLY A 147 3.94 14.54 15.12
N ASP A 148 4.53 13.48 15.70
CA ASP A 148 4.05 12.10 15.60
C ASP A 148 3.91 11.61 14.14
N VAL A 149 4.82 12.03 13.26
CA VAL A 149 4.90 11.59 11.86
C VAL A 149 6.22 10.87 11.60
N LEU A 150 6.12 9.74 10.91
CA LEU A 150 7.24 9.00 10.35
C LEU A 150 7.58 9.56 8.98
N ARG A 151 8.87 9.80 8.77
CA ARG A 151 9.37 10.47 7.58
C ARG A 151 10.46 9.65 6.91
N TRP A 152 10.26 9.30 5.64
CA TRP A 152 11.30 8.72 4.79
C TRP A 152 11.69 9.71 3.71
N THR A 153 12.97 10.04 3.63
CA THR A 153 13.51 10.85 2.53
C THR A 153 13.93 9.92 1.40
N THR A 154 13.41 10.16 0.20
CA THR A 154 13.85 9.51 -1.03
C THR A 154 14.65 10.50 -1.87
N PRO A 155 15.41 10.06 -2.89
CA PRO A 155 16.16 10.98 -3.75
C PRO A 155 15.30 12.03 -4.46
N ARG A 156 13.99 11.80 -4.58
CA ARG A 156 13.07 12.63 -5.36
C ARG A 156 11.86 13.13 -4.57
N GLY A 157 11.80 12.82 -3.27
CA GLY A 157 10.64 13.19 -2.47
C GLY A 157 10.71 12.79 -1.00
N LEU A 158 9.56 12.94 -0.36
CA LEU A 158 9.34 12.72 1.04
C LEU A 158 8.11 11.84 1.21
N VAL A 159 8.24 10.73 1.93
CA VAL A 159 7.11 9.90 2.33
C VAL A 159 6.81 10.19 3.79
N LEU A 160 5.54 10.45 4.10
CA LEU A 160 5.02 10.74 5.42
C LEU A 160 3.91 9.76 5.78
N LEU A 161 3.96 9.24 6.99
CA LEU A 161 2.92 8.40 7.57
C LEU A 161 2.75 8.79 9.05
N PRO A 162 1.53 8.90 9.59
CA PRO A 162 1.35 9.01 11.04
C PRO A 162 2.13 7.92 11.78
N SER A 163 2.72 8.25 12.92
CA SER A 163 3.51 7.31 13.72
C SER A 163 2.63 6.36 14.52
N VAL A 164 1.48 6.87 14.93
CA VAL A 164 0.34 6.22 15.56
C VAL A 164 -0.94 6.83 14.96
N ILE A 165 -2.01 6.05 14.94
CA ILE A 165 -3.34 6.52 14.55
C ILE A 165 -4.29 6.29 15.71
N ALA A 166 -5.22 7.23 15.93
CA ALA A 166 -6.29 7.01 16.89
C ALA A 166 -7.21 5.88 16.39
N PRO A 167 -7.77 5.04 17.27
CA PRO A 167 -8.71 3.98 16.88
C PRO A 167 -9.90 4.49 16.06
N GLU A 168 -10.33 5.73 16.34
CA GLU A 168 -11.43 6.44 15.71
C GLU A 168 -11.06 7.28 14.49
N GLU A 169 -9.78 7.36 14.08
CA GLU A 169 -9.37 8.11 12.89
C GLU A 169 -9.95 7.42 11.63
N PRO A 170 -10.92 8.04 10.93
CA PRO A 170 -11.65 7.35 9.88
C PRO A 170 -10.83 7.24 8.58
N GLU A 171 -9.90 8.18 8.34
CA GLU A 171 -9.21 8.35 7.05
C GLU A 171 -7.69 8.55 7.18
N PRO A 172 -6.97 7.67 7.90
CA PRO A 172 -5.54 7.82 8.04
C PRO A 172 -4.86 7.73 6.67
N SER A 173 -3.86 8.58 6.46
CA SER A 173 -3.28 8.76 5.14
C SER A 173 -1.77 8.62 5.07
N LEU A 174 -1.32 8.02 3.98
CA LEU A 174 0.07 7.98 3.53
C LEU A 174 0.24 9.10 2.52
N MET A 175 1.32 9.86 2.63
CA MET A 175 1.59 10.95 1.72
C MET A 175 2.98 10.84 1.12
N TRP A 176 3.09 10.97 -0.19
CA TRP A 176 4.34 11.23 -0.90
C TRP A 176 4.32 12.67 -1.41
N ILE A 177 5.43 13.39 -1.27
CA ILE A 177 5.58 14.78 -1.69
C ILE A 177 6.87 14.90 -2.48
N ALA A 178 6.84 15.55 -3.64
CA ALA A 178 8.04 15.84 -4.43
C ALA A 178 9.06 16.66 -3.63
N ALA A 179 10.35 16.41 -3.82
CA ALA A 179 11.42 17.05 -3.05
C ALA A 179 11.37 18.59 -3.14
N GLU A 180 11.15 19.11 -4.35
CA GLU A 180 11.01 20.55 -4.62
C GLU A 180 9.86 21.17 -3.84
N ARG A 181 8.73 20.46 -3.72
CA ARG A 181 7.55 20.90 -2.99
C ARG A 181 7.75 20.80 -1.48
N ALA A 182 8.35 19.71 -1.01
CA ALA A 182 8.66 19.49 0.40
C ALA A 182 9.61 20.58 0.95
N ALA A 183 10.56 21.05 0.13
CA ALA A 183 11.47 22.13 0.47
C ALA A 183 10.77 23.49 0.66
N GLN A 184 9.57 23.69 0.11
CA GLN A 184 8.82 24.95 0.17
C GLN A 184 7.90 25.07 1.41
N GLY A 185 7.97 24.12 2.37
CA GLY A 185 7.40 24.29 3.71
C GLY A 185 5.92 23.90 3.88
N GLY A 186 5.30 23.24 2.89
CA GLY A 186 3.96 22.69 3.04
C GLY A 186 3.97 21.34 3.77
N MET A 187 4.05 21.32 5.11
CA MET A 187 3.78 20.10 5.87
C MET A 187 2.27 19.81 5.84
N PRO A 188 1.82 18.67 5.30
CA PRO A 188 0.40 18.29 5.32
C PRO A 188 -0.06 18.01 6.75
N ILE A 189 -1.32 18.36 7.02
CA ILE A 189 -2.03 17.80 8.16
C ILE A 189 -2.43 16.37 7.78
N LEU A 190 -1.71 15.39 8.34
CA LEU A 190 -2.07 13.97 8.29
C LEU A 190 -3.01 13.72 9.47
N ARG A 191 -4.30 13.99 9.27
CA ARG A 191 -5.37 13.39 10.08
C ARG A 191 -5.79 12.13 9.31
#